data_AF-A0A1V5BZH8-F1
#
_entry.id   AF-A0A1V5BZH8-F1
#
_cell.length_a   1.000
_cell.length_b   1.000
_cell.length_c   1.000
_cell.angle_alpha   90.00
_cell.angle_beta   90.00
_cell.angle_gamma   90.00
#
_symmetry.space_group_name_H-M   'P 1'
#
loop_
_entity.id
_entity.type
_entity.pdbx_description
1 polymer ?
#
loop_
_entity_poly.entity_id
_entity_poly.type
_entity_poly.pdbx_seq_one_letter_code
_entity_poly.pdbx_strand_id
1 'polypeptide(L)'
;MSIFEVLMLVCFGAAWPASIYKSYVSRQTAGKSILFLWIIFTGYFFGIIHKLIFSYDLVIYLYVINGVMIMADIILYYRNRKLNNPEEVKGDSFGRRK
;
A
#
# COMPACT_ATOMS: atom_id res chain seq x y z
N MET A 1 0.82 -22.74 13.72
CA MET A 1 1.03 -22.60 12.27
C MET A 1 -0.13 -23.20 11.47
N SER A 2 -1.08 -22.36 11.03
CA SER A 2 -2.21 -22.80 10.20
C SER A 2 -1.89 -22.59 8.72
N ILE A 3 -1.94 -23.64 7.91
CA ILE A 3 -1.66 -23.58 6.46
C ILE A 3 -2.58 -22.58 5.73
N PHE A 4 -3.81 -22.41 6.22
CA PHE A 4 -4.79 -21.46 5.70
C PHE A 4 -4.35 -19.99 5.87
N GLU A 5 -3.65 -19.66 6.95
CA GLU A 5 -3.14 -18.31 7.19
C GLU A 5 -2.03 -17.97 6.18
N VAL A 6 -1.11 -18.92 5.94
CA VAL A 6 -0.06 -18.79 4.94
C VAL A 6 -0.66 -18.62 3.54
N LEU A 7 -1.62 -19.47 3.17
CA LEU A 7 -2.30 -19.39 1.87
C LEU A 7 -3.04 -18.06 1.71
N MET A 8 -3.74 -17.60 2.75
CA MET A 8 -4.41 -16.30 2.76
C MET A 8 -3.41 -15.16 2.49
N LEU A 9 -2.27 -15.14 3.19
CA LEU A 9 -1.23 -14.12 3.03
C LEU A 9 -0.51 -14.17 1.68
N VAL A 10 -0.36 -15.34 1.10
CA VAL A 10 0.22 -15.50 -0.25
C VAL A 10 -0.76 -15.00 -1.31
N CYS A 11 -2.04 -15.37 -1.21
CA CYS A 11 -3.09 -14.87 -2.10
C CYS A 11 -3.24 -13.36 -2.01
N PHE A 12 -3.21 -12.82 -0.79
CA PHE A 12 -3.15 -11.39 -0.56
C PHE A 12 -1.88 -10.82 -1.20
N GLY A 13 -0.70 -11.32 -0.85
CA GLY A 13 0.59 -10.85 -1.35
C GLY A 13 0.68 -10.79 -2.86
N ALA A 14 0.09 -11.77 -3.56
CA ALA A 14 0.06 -11.82 -5.02
C ALA A 14 -0.80 -10.72 -5.69
N ALA A 15 -1.76 -10.13 -4.97
CA ALA A 15 -2.60 -9.06 -5.50
C ALA A 15 -1.82 -7.73 -5.67
N TRP A 16 -0.83 -7.47 -4.81
CA TRP A 16 -0.06 -6.22 -4.85
C TRP A 16 0.91 -6.10 -6.04
N PRO A 17 1.68 -7.12 -6.45
CA PRO A 17 2.49 -7.07 -7.66
C PRO A 17 1.69 -6.67 -8.90
N ALA A 18 0.48 -7.22 -9.06
CA ALA A 18 -0.42 -6.84 -10.15
C ALA A 18 -0.88 -5.37 -10.04
N SER A 19 -1.22 -4.93 -8.83
CA SER A 19 -1.59 -3.54 -8.53
C SER A 19 -0.45 -2.55 -8.82
N ILE A 20 0.78 -2.88 -8.40
CA ILE A 20 2.00 -2.09 -8.61
C ILE A 20 2.35 -2.04 -10.10
N TYR A 21 2.33 -3.18 -10.80
CA TYR A 21 2.63 -3.26 -12.22
C TYR A 21 1.64 -2.40 -13.04
N LYS A 22 0.34 -2.53 -12.76
CA LYS A 22 -0.68 -1.71 -13.43
C LYS A 22 -0.49 -0.23 -13.14
N SER A 23 -0.15 0.14 -11.90
CA SER A 23 0.11 1.54 -11.54
C SER A 23 1.38 2.07 -12.22
N TYR A 24 2.43 1.26 -12.34
CA TYR A 24 3.67 1.64 -13.01
C TYR A 24 3.47 1.84 -14.52
N VAL A 25 2.73 0.96 -15.18
CA VAL A 25 2.51 0.97 -16.65
C VAL A 25 1.46 1.99 -17.06
N SER A 26 0.28 2.02 -16.42
CA SER A 26 -0.80 2.91 -16.87
C SER A 26 -0.54 4.37 -16.55
N ARG A 27 0.35 4.64 -15.58
CA ARG A 27 0.57 5.95 -14.95
C ARG A 27 -0.69 6.62 -14.39
N GLN A 28 -1.89 6.06 -14.56
CA GLN A 28 -3.15 6.63 -14.12
C GLN A 28 -3.48 6.18 -12.70
N THR A 29 -3.83 7.14 -11.86
CA THR A 29 -4.29 6.95 -10.48
C THR A 29 -5.82 6.90 -10.35
N ALA A 30 -6.53 7.12 -11.46
CA ALA A 30 -7.99 7.17 -11.49
C ALA A 30 -8.61 5.82 -11.09
N GLY A 31 -9.41 5.83 -10.01
CA GLY A 31 -10.13 4.65 -9.49
C GLY A 31 -9.41 3.88 -8.38
N LYS A 32 -8.18 4.24 -8.01
CA LYS A 32 -7.46 3.57 -6.91
C LYS A 32 -7.70 4.28 -5.58
N SER A 33 -8.34 3.59 -4.63
CA SER A 33 -8.64 4.13 -3.30
C SER A 33 -7.41 4.03 -2.40
N ILE A 34 -6.70 5.15 -2.20
CA ILE A 34 -5.53 5.18 -1.29
C ILE A 34 -5.92 4.94 0.16
N LEU A 35 -7.13 5.34 0.56
CA LEU A 35 -7.67 5.06 1.90
C LEU A 35 -7.80 3.56 2.13
N PHE A 36 -8.20 2.78 1.11
CA PHE A 36 -8.25 1.33 1.21
C PHE A 36 -6.86 0.71 1.43
N LEU A 37 -5.82 1.22 0.76
CA LEU A 37 -4.44 0.77 0.99
C LEU A 37 -3.98 1.07 2.42
N TRP A 38 -4.30 2.26 2.95
CA TRP A 38 -3.98 2.62 4.34
C TRP A 38 -4.70 1.76 5.37
N ILE A 39 -5.99 1.47 5.16
CA ILE A 39 -6.76 0.57 6.04
C ILE A 39 -6.10 -0.80 6.08
N ILE A 40 -5.78 -1.38 4.92
CA ILE A 40 -5.11 -2.70 4.87
C ILE A 40 -3.73 -2.63 5.54
N PHE A 41 -2.94 -1.58 5.27
CA PHE A 41 -1.63 -1.41 5.88
C PHE A 41 -1.71 -1.39 7.42
N THR A 42 -2.66 -0.63 7.98
CA THR A 42 -2.87 -0.59 9.44
C THR A 42 -3.34 -1.93 9.99
N GLY A 43 -4.21 -2.66 9.27
CA GLY A 43 -4.63 -4.01 9.64
C GLY A 43 -3.46 -5.00 9.68
N TYR A 44 -2.57 -4.95 8.69
CA TYR A 44 -1.33 -5.75 8.67
C TYR A 44 -0.41 -5.40 9.85
N PHE A 45 -0.28 -4.12 10.19
CA PHE A 45 0.53 -3.67 11.31
C PHE A 45 0.04 -4.23 12.65
N PHE A 46 -1.27 -4.17 12.91
CA PHE A 46 -1.87 -4.78 14.10
C PHE A 46 -1.72 -6.31 14.10
N GLY A 47 -1.86 -6.97 12.95
CA GLY A 47 -1.65 -8.42 12.82
C GLY A 47 -0.20 -8.84 13.16
N ILE A 48 0.79 -8.07 12.71
CA ILE A 48 2.21 -8.28 13.05
C ILE A 48 2.41 -8.14 14.56
N ILE A 49 1.90 -7.07 15.18
CA ILE A 49 2.04 -6.84 16.62
C ILE A 49 1.42 -7.98 17.42
N HIS A 50 0.23 -8.43 17.05
CA HIS A 50 -0.44 -9.54 17.72
C HIS A 50 0.37 -10.85 17.63
N LYS A 51 0.90 -11.18 16.44
CA LYS A 51 1.80 -12.34 16.26
C LYS A 51 3.10 -12.21 17.06
N LEU A 52 3.68 -11.02 17.12
CA LEU A 52 4.96 -10.78 17.81
C LEU A 52 4.83 -10.93 19.33
N ILE A 53 3.65 -10.62 19.89
CA ILE A 53 3.38 -10.71 21.33
C ILE A 53 2.92 -12.12 21.74
N PHE A 54 2.14 -12.81 20.91
CA PHE A 54 1.48 -14.07 21.31
C PHE A 54 2.12 -15.35 20.77
N SER A 55 2.58 -15.38 19.51
CA SER A 55 3.12 -16.59 18.88
C SER A 55 4.05 -16.23 17.71
N TYR A 56 5.36 -16.24 17.96
CA TYR A 56 6.36 -15.93 16.94
C TYR A 56 6.48 -17.09 15.94
N ASP A 57 6.15 -16.79 14.68
CA ASP A 57 5.95 -17.76 13.61
C ASP A 57 6.59 -17.20 12.32
N LEU A 58 7.18 -18.05 11.47
CA LEU A 58 7.62 -17.70 10.10
C LEU A 58 6.58 -16.91 9.25
N VAL A 59 5.30 -17.03 9.58
CA VAL A 59 4.19 -16.25 8.99
C VAL A 59 4.41 -14.73 9.11
N ILE A 60 5.14 -14.27 10.14
CA ILE A 60 5.47 -12.86 10.34
C ILE A 60 6.26 -12.29 9.16
N TYR A 61 7.14 -13.08 8.52
CA TYR A 61 7.89 -12.64 7.34
C TYR A 61 6.95 -12.36 6.15
N LEU A 62 5.91 -13.18 5.98
CA LEU A 62 4.90 -12.96 4.93
C LEU A 62 4.09 -11.69 5.20
N TYR A 63 3.76 -11.40 6.46
CA TYR A 63 3.14 -10.14 6.85
C TYR A 63 4.02 -8.92 6.54
N VAL A 64 5.32 -9.00 6.88
CA VAL A 64 6.28 -7.92 6.62
C VAL A 64 6.42 -7.66 5.12
N ILE A 65 6.58 -8.71 4.30
CA ILE A 65 6.69 -8.58 2.84
C ILE A 65 5.42 -7.95 2.26
N ASN A 66 4.22 -8.38 2.70
CA ASN A 66 2.96 -7.76 2.31
C ASN A 66 2.91 -6.26 2.67
N GLY A 67 3.31 -5.91 3.89
CA GLY A 67 3.40 -4.51 4.33
C GLY A 67 4.34 -3.67 3.48
N VAL A 68 5.52 -4.20 3.13
CA VAL A 68 6.49 -3.53 2.25
C VAL A 68 5.92 -3.33 0.84
N MET A 69 5.22 -4.33 0.29
CA MET A 69 4.57 -4.20 -1.02
C MET A 69 3.46 -3.14 -1.02
N ILE A 70 2.62 -3.10 0.02
CA ILE A 70 1.60 -2.06 0.19
C ILE A 70 2.26 -0.68 0.28
N MET A 71 3.34 -0.54 1.06
CA MET A 71 4.08 0.72 1.19
C MET A 71 4.66 1.18 -0.14
N ALA A 72 5.27 0.27 -0.91
CA ALA A 72 5.78 0.57 -2.24
C ALA A 72 4.66 1.04 -3.19
N ASP A 73 3.48 0.42 -3.12
CA ASP A 73 2.32 0.80 -3.93
C ASP A 73 1.77 2.19 -3.54
N ILE A 74 1.78 2.53 -2.24
CA ILE A 74 1.43 3.87 -1.74
C ILE A 74 2.42 4.92 -2.27
N ILE A 75 3.73 4.67 -2.17
CA ILE A 75 4.78 5.57 -2.67
C ILE A 75 4.62 5.78 -4.18
N LEU A 76 4.39 4.70 -4.92
CA LEU A 76 4.17 4.74 -6.36
C LEU A 76 2.91 5.54 -6.73
N TYR A 77 1.83 5.40 -5.96
CA TYR A 77 0.62 6.19 -6.13
C TYR A 77 0.90 7.69 -5.98
N TYR A 78 1.60 8.11 -4.91
CA TYR A 78 1.95 9.53 -4.72
C TYR A 78 2.85 10.05 -5.84
N ARG A 79 3.81 9.23 -6.31
CA ARG A 79 4.68 9.58 -7.44
C ARG A 79 3.86 9.80 -8.73
N ASN A 80 2.94 8.91 -9.04
CA ASN A 80 2.09 9.01 -10.22
C ASN A 80 1.07 10.15 -10.11
N ARG A 81 0.54 10.44 -8.91
CA ARG A 81 -0.32 11.61 -8.66
C ARG A 81 0.43 12.91 -9.01
N LYS A 82 1.70 13.03 -8.62
CA LYS A 82 2.53 14.20 -8.94
C LYS A 82 2.82 14.35 -10.44
N LEU A 83 2.92 13.24 -11.18
CA LEU A 83 3.12 13.25 -12.63
C LEU A 83 1.85 13.62 -13.40
N ASN A 84 0.66 13.22 -12.92
CA ASN A 84 -0.61 13.49 -13.58
C ASN A 84 -1.25 14.82 -13.19
N ASN A 85 -0.90 15.41 -12.04
CA ASN A 85 -1.34 16.74 -11.63
C ASN A 85 -0.14 17.70 -11.49
N PRO A 86 0.35 18.31 -12.59
CA PRO A 86 1.27 19.44 -12.50
C PRO A 86 0.62 20.72 -11.93
N GLU A 87 -0.71 20.79 -11.82
CA GLU A 87 -1.45 22.02 -11.46
C GLU A 87 -1.57 22.29 -9.95
N GLU A 88 -1.52 21.26 -9.09
CA GLU A 88 -1.65 21.43 -7.62
C GLU A 88 -0.41 22.13 -7.02
N VAL A 89 0.75 22.05 -7.69
CA VAL A 89 1.98 22.77 -7.28
C VAL A 89 1.89 24.28 -7.53
N LYS A 90 0.93 24.78 -8.34
CA LYS A 90 0.72 26.23 -8.53
C LYS A 90 -0.35 26.84 -7.63
N GLY A 91 -1.18 26.02 -6.97
CA GLY A 91 -2.31 26.49 -6.15
C GLY A 91 -1.93 27.20 -4.85
N ASP A 92 -0.81 26.81 -4.23
CA ASP A 92 -0.39 27.36 -2.93
C ASP A 92 0.36 28.70 -3.03
N SER A 93 0.75 29.14 -4.23
CA SER A 93 1.43 30.43 -4.43
C SER A 93 0.52 31.61 -4.78
N PHE A 94 -0.78 31.39 -5.05
CA PHE A 94 -1.70 32.47 -5.45
C PHE A 94 -2.79 32.80 -4.42
N GLY A 95 -2.77 32.17 -3.24
CA GLY A 95 -3.69 32.46 -2.12
C GLY A 95 -3.34 33.72 -1.31
N ARG A 96 -2.26 34.44 -1.63
CA ARG A 96 -1.95 35.76 -1.05
C ARG A 96 -2.01 36.85 -2.12
N ARG A 97 -3.22 37.20 -2.57
CA ARG A 97 -3.59 38.55 -3.03
C ARG A 97 -5.03 38.53 -3.56
N LYS A 98 -5.99 38.73 -2.67
CA LYS A 98 -6.85 39.93 -2.60
C LYS A 98 -8.00 39.66 -1.65
#